data_AF-A0A754MMU9-F1
#
_entry.id   AF-A0A754MMU9-F1
#
_cell.length_a   1.000
_cell.length_b   1.000
_cell.length_c   1.000
_cell.angle_alpha   90.00
_cell.angle_beta   90.00
_cell.angle_gamma   90.00
#
_symmetry.space_group_name_H-M   'P 1'
#
loop_
_entity.id
_entity.type
_entity.pdbx_description
1 polymer ?
#
loop_
_entity_poly.entity_id
_entity_poly.type
_entity_poly.pdbx_seq_one_letter_code
_entity_poly.pdbx_strand_id
1 'polypeptide(L)' 'MYLFESLNQLIQTYLPEDQIKRLRQAYLVARDAHEGQTRSSGEPYITHPVAVACILAKMKLDYE' A
#
# COMPACT_ATOMS: atom_id res chain seq x y z
N MET A 1 6.96 -3.65 -8.14
CA MET A 1 6.42 -4.33 -6.93
C MET A 1 7.08 -3.87 -5.63
N TYR A 2 8.34 -3.41 -5.64
CA TYR A 2 9.12 -3.11 -4.42
C TYR A 2 8.41 -2.25 -3.37
N LEU A 3 7.61 -1.25 -3.79
CA LEU A 3 6.89 -0.37 -2.84
C LEU A 3 5.77 -1.08 -2.07
N PHE A 4 5.22 -2.18 -2.57
CA PHE A 4 4.14 -2.91 -1.88
C PHE A 4 4.67 -3.96 -0.90
N GLU A 5 5.93 -4.38 -1.01
CA GLU A 5 6.46 -5.54 -0.28
C GLU A 5 6.38 -5.37 1.25
N SER A 6 6.77 -4.20 1.78
CA SER A 6 6.71 -3.95 3.22
C SER A 6 5.28 -3.99 3.76
N LEU A 7 4.31 -3.48 2.99
CA LEU A 7 2.90 -3.58 3.36
C LEU A 7 2.42 -5.03 3.28
N ASN A 8 2.76 -5.75 2.20
CA ASN A 8 2.39 -7.13 1.96
C ASN A 8 2.88 -8.07 3.09
N GLN A 9 4.14 -7.92 3.51
CA GLN A 9 4.71 -8.68 4.62
C GLN A 9 3.95 -8.44 5.92
N LEU A 10 3.55 -7.20 6.18
CA LEU A 10 2.83 -6.84 7.40
C LEU A 10 1.41 -7.41 7.41
N ILE A 11 0.65 -7.22 6.34
CA ILE A 11 -0.75 -7.69 6.24
C ILE A 11 -0.86 -9.21 6.21
N GLN A 12 0.15 -9.92 5.69
CA GLN A 12 0.23 -11.39 5.74
C GLN A 12 0.23 -11.97 7.15
N THR A 13 0.58 -11.16 8.17
CA THR A 13 0.61 -11.64 9.55
C THR A 13 -0.77 -11.70 10.22
N TYR A 14 -1.80 -11.06 9.66
CA TYR A 14 -3.10 -10.96 10.32
C TYR A 14 -4.32 -10.96 9.40
N LEU A 15 -4.17 -10.77 8.08
CA LEU A 15 -5.28 -10.80 7.13
C LEU A 15 -5.35 -12.13 6.35
N PRO A 16 -6.55 -12.60 6.00
CA PRO A 16 -6.72 -13.74 5.11
C PRO A 16 -6.36 -13.39 3.65
N GLU A 17 -6.12 -14.43 2.85
CA GLU A 17 -5.57 -14.28 1.48
C GLU A 17 -6.48 -13.47 0.54
N ASP A 18 -7.79 -13.56 0.69
CA ASP A 18 -8.77 -12.82 -0.12
C ASP A 18 -8.70 -11.31 0.13
N GLN A 19 -8.50 -10.89 1.39
CA GLN A 19 -8.32 -9.49 1.75
C GLN A 19 -6.97 -8.96 1.28
N ILE A 20 -5.91 -9.77 1.35
CA ILE A 20 -4.60 -9.42 0.80
C ILE A 20 -4.68 -9.22 -0.72
N LYS A 21 -5.44 -10.07 -1.43
CA LYS A 21 -5.69 -9.91 -2.87
C LYS A 21 -6.40 -8.59 -3.16
N ARG A 22 -7.41 -8.22 -2.37
CA ARG A 22 -8.09 -6.91 -2.50
C ARG A 22 -7.13 -5.74 -2.29
N LEU A 23 -6.32 -5.76 -1.23
CA LEU A 23 -5.34 -4.70 -0.95
C LEU A 23 -4.28 -4.59 -2.06
N ARG A 24 -3.87 -5.71 -2.67
CA ARG A 24 -2.98 -5.68 -3.84
C ARG A 24 -3.64 -4.98 -5.04
N GLN A 25 -4.93 -5.20 -5.29
CA GLN A 25 -5.65 -4.50 -6.35
C GLN A 25 -5.77 -3.00 -6.04
N ALA A 26 -6.08 -2.63 -4.80
CA ALA A 26 -6.12 -1.22 -4.38
C ALA A 26 -4.76 -0.53 -4.57
N TYR A 27 -3.66 -1.22 -4.26
CA TYR A 27 -2.31 -0.71 -4.53
C TYR A 27 -2.07 -0.48 -6.03
N LEU A 28 -2.49 -1.40 -6.90
CA LEU A 28 -2.32 -1.22 -8.36
C LEU A 28 -3.12 -0.02 -8.87
N VAL A 29 -4.37 0.13 -8.43
CA VAL A 29 -5.20 1.29 -8.77
C VAL A 29 -4.54 2.59 -8.32
N ALA A 30 -4.07 2.65 -7.07
CA ALA A 30 -3.40 3.84 -6.54
C ALA A 30 -2.09 4.14 -7.28
N ARG A 31 -1.29 3.11 -7.59
CA ARG A 31 -0.04 3.25 -8.36
C ARG A 31 -0.31 3.87 -9.72
N ASP A 32 -1.29 3.34 -10.44
CA ASP A 32 -1.62 3.77 -11.80
C ASP A 32 -2.22 5.20 -11.78
N ALA A 33 -3.06 5.51 -10.79
CA ALA A 33 -3.59 6.87 -10.60
C ALA A 33 -2.51 7.91 -10.28
N HIS A 34 -1.40 7.49 -9.65
CA HIS A 34 -0.28 8.33 -9.27
C HIS A 34 0.93 8.21 -10.21
N GLU A 35 0.79 7.58 -11.37
CA GLU A 35 1.87 7.47 -12.34
C GLU A 35 2.30 8.87 -12.84
N GLY A 36 3.62 9.09 -12.90
CA GLY A 36 4.22 10.38 -13.28
C GLY A 36 4.12 11.48 -12.22
N GLN A 37 3.38 11.27 -11.14
CA GLN A 37 3.26 12.25 -10.05
C GLN A 37 4.43 12.12 -9.08
N THR A 38 4.95 13.26 -8.63
CA THR A 38 6.05 13.33 -7.66
C THR A 38 5.68 14.17 -6.45
N ARG A 39 6.29 13.86 -5.31
CA ARG A 39 6.24 14.71 -4.11
C ARG A 39 7.20 15.88 -4.28
N SER A 40 7.10 16.87 -3.40
CA SER A 40 8.09 17.96 -3.31
C SER A 40 9.51 17.46 -3.02
N SER A 41 9.67 16.26 -2.44
CA SER A 41 10.96 15.58 -2.25
C SER A 41 11.55 15.00 -3.55
N GLY A 42 10.79 14.94 -4.64
CA GLY A 42 11.18 14.28 -5.90
C GLY A 42 10.84 12.78 -5.95
N GLU A 43 10.39 12.18 -4.85
CA GLU A 43 9.98 10.78 -4.82
C GLU A 43 8.64 10.56 -5.55
N PRO A 44 8.40 9.35 -6.12
CA PRO A 44 7.10 9.00 -6.69
C PRO A 44 5.98 9.19 -5.67
N TYR A 45 4.86 9.80 -6.06
CA TYR A 45 3.79 10.17 -5.13
C TYR A 45 3.18 8.98 -4.40
N ILE A 46 3.07 7.83 -5.08
CA ILE A 46 2.59 6.56 -4.53
C ILE A 46 3.31 6.10 -3.25
N THR A 47 4.54 6.58 -3.00
CA THR A 47 5.26 6.30 -1.75
C THR A 47 4.51 6.78 -0.51
N HIS A 48 3.77 7.89 -0.61
CA HIS A 48 3.03 8.46 0.52
C HIS A 48 1.79 7.62 0.91
N PRO A 49 0.85 7.30 -0.01
CA PRO A 49 -0.26 6.41 0.29
C PRO A 49 0.18 5.04 0.86
N VAL A 50 1.27 4.47 0.33
CA VAL A 50 1.84 3.22 0.85
C VAL A 50 2.32 3.38 2.29
N ALA A 51 3.02 4.48 2.61
CA ALA A 51 3.48 4.74 3.97
C ALA A 51 2.31 4.89 4.96
N VAL A 52 1.22 5.55 4.55
CA VAL A 52 -0.02 5.65 5.33
C VAL A 52 -0.62 4.26 5.57
N ALA A 53 -0.79 3.46 4.52
CA ALA A 53 -1.32 2.09 4.65
C ALA A 53 -0.48 1.22 5.59
N CYS A 54 0.86 1.34 5.56
CA CYS A 54 1.75 0.66 6.51
C CYS A 54 1.49 1.08 7.97
N ILE A 55 1.20 2.35 8.24
CA ILE A 55 0.87 2.83 9.59
C ILE A 55 -0.44 2.22 10.06
N LEU A 56 -1.48 2.25 9.22
CA LEU A 56 -2.79 1.67 9.53
C LEU A 56 -2.68 0.15 9.77
N ALA A 57 -1.91 -0.55 8.94
CA ALA A 57 -1.69 -1.98 9.09
C ALA A 57 -0.91 -2.35 10.37
N LYS A 58 -0.03 -1.48 10.88
CA LYS A 58 0.65 -1.70 12.18
C LYS A 58 -0.34 -1.62 13.34
N MET A 59 -1.39 -0.83 13.19
CA MET A 59 -2.49 -0.72 14.16
C MET A 59 -3.50 -1.87 14.02
N LYS A 60 -3.33 -2.74 13.02
CA LYS A 60 -4.28 -3.81 12.66
C LYS A 60 -5.69 -3.28 12.45
N LEU A 61 -5.80 -2.12 11.79
CA LEU A 61 -7.08 -1.63 11.29
C LEU A 61 -7.63 -2.59 10.24
N ASP A 62 -8.91 -2.43 9.93
CA ASP A 62 -9.58 -3.23 8.93
C ASP A 62 -9.03 -3.00 7.52
N TYR A 63 -9.44 -3.86 6.60
CA TYR A 63 -8.90 -3.92 5.24
C TYR A 63 -9.62 -2.97 4.26
N GLU A 64 -10.65 -2.26 4.71
CA GLU A 64 -11.48 -1.32 3.92
C GLU A 64 -11.24 0.15 4.29
#